data_AF-A0A679I2T1-F1
#
_entry.id   AF-A0A679I2T1-F1
#
_cell.length_a   1.000
_cell.length_b   1.000
_cell.length_c   1.000
_cell.angle_alpha   90.00
_cell.angle_beta   90.00
_cell.angle_gamma   90.00
#
_symmetry.space_group_name_H-M   'P 1'
#
loop_
_entity.id
_entity.type
_entity.pdbx_description
1 polymer ?
#
loop_
_entity_poly.entity_id
_entity_poly.type
_entity_poly.pdbx_seq_one_letter_code
_entity_poly.pdbx_strand_id
1 'polypeptide(L)'
;MFDDFGKDLLMLGGTIAGFVAAMLSMMEKLLDIQNRLKSGQERKAHSAAERALPDPAPVIDFFSSRPLRGTSYLLMYETGVIVAAGLLLNYVGLTLSRHLESILFLDMTGTALVAFLLGPWWGATAALLSNSIVNWLLFPESGADVVIFPWSLVSMTGALYWGWMARQGGFQKYLRTGKSSALSHAWFLYAFGVGGALVMSVPGTFVQAALNEHSIFSLNPDLADTLSTRVLEWEHMVHQSIESLIGLTWADSIGWWIVNWLQNWIRYIPDKTMSAAIALVVLKYGYPLFEKELIHGGPAGERPRDERVLPLVLGLLYAPSFATLISSDTYHGGTYWPLWAMPWLWIVAGYFYLRYWGFGERSLYEARLQRAERYARALKPIGKEASHEFCRRLTFMTLIASLLFALCLPVLLMDFYRVTFKFFCVVYGFLLVVHLIRIAIAQNISVAKADG
;
A
#
# COMPACT_ATOMS: atom_id res chain seq x y z
N MET A 1 21.44 0.07 24.95
CA MET A 1 20.50 0.13 26.09
C MET A 1 19.31 1.07 25.81
N PHE A 2 19.50 2.22 25.14
CA PHE A 2 18.39 3.08 24.71
C PHE A 2 17.54 2.53 23.54
N ASP A 3 18.13 1.79 22.59
CA ASP A 3 17.38 1.20 21.46
C ASP A 3 16.37 0.10 21.86
N ASP A 4 16.71 -0.71 22.85
CA ASP A 4 15.83 -1.79 23.32
C ASP A 4 14.60 -1.23 24.06
N PHE A 5 14.80 -0.15 24.81
CA PHE A 5 13.72 0.52 25.55
C PHE A 5 12.68 1.16 24.61
N GLY A 6 13.13 1.73 23.47
CA GLY A 6 12.22 2.27 22.45
C GLY A 6 11.39 1.19 21.76
N LYS A 7 12.01 0.03 21.47
CA LYS A 7 11.34 -1.13 20.87
C LYS A 7 10.28 -1.72 21.80
N ASP A 8 10.60 -1.90 23.08
CA ASP A 8 9.66 -2.44 24.06
C ASP A 8 8.50 -1.47 24.35
N LEU A 9 8.76 -0.16 24.42
CA LEU A 9 7.71 0.85 24.60
C LEU A 9 6.73 0.89 23.41
N LEU A 10 7.24 0.77 22.18
CA LEU A 10 6.39 0.72 20.99
C LEU A 10 5.63 -0.61 20.87
N MET A 11 6.25 -1.75 21.23
CA MET A 11 5.54 -3.04 21.29
C MET A 11 4.43 -3.01 22.34
N LEU A 12 4.67 -2.40 23.50
CA LEU A 12 3.65 -2.17 24.52
C LEU A 12 2.51 -1.30 23.97
N GLY A 13 2.85 -0.19 23.29
CA GLY A 13 1.88 0.68 22.62
C GLY A 13 1.05 -0.07 21.56
N GLY A 14 1.70 -0.92 20.75
CA GLY A 14 1.04 -1.76 19.74
C GLY A 14 0.08 -2.78 20.36
N THR A 15 0.46 -3.41 21.47
CA THR A 15 -0.42 -4.34 22.20
C THR A 15 -1.62 -3.63 22.80
N ILE A 16 -1.43 -2.45 23.41
CA ILE A 16 -2.52 -1.63 23.94
C ILE A 16 -3.46 -1.21 22.81
N ALA A 17 -2.92 -0.73 21.68
CA ALA A 17 -3.73 -0.36 20.52
C ALA A 17 -4.51 -1.55 19.94
N GLY A 18 -3.87 -2.72 19.81
CA GLY A 18 -4.51 -3.95 19.34
C GLY A 18 -5.63 -4.43 20.28
N PHE A 19 -5.42 -4.32 21.59
CA PHE A 19 -6.43 -4.65 22.60
C PHE A 19 -7.61 -3.68 22.57
N VAL A 20 -7.35 -2.37 22.48
CA VAL A 20 -8.38 -1.34 22.34
C VAL A 20 -9.17 -1.56 21.04
N ALA A 21 -8.49 -1.84 19.93
CA ALA A 21 -9.16 -2.15 18.65
C ALA A 21 -10.05 -3.40 18.74
N ALA A 22 -9.61 -4.43 19.49
CA ALA A 22 -10.41 -5.62 19.76
C ALA A 22 -11.66 -5.30 20.56
N MET A 23 -11.51 -4.52 21.63
CA MET A 23 -12.63 -4.08 22.46
C MET A 23 -13.62 -3.23 21.68
N LEU A 24 -13.15 -2.25 20.91
CA LEU A 24 -13.99 -1.39 20.07
C LEU A 24 -14.73 -2.21 19.00
N SER A 25 -14.03 -3.14 18.32
CA SER A 25 -14.64 -4.03 17.33
C SER A 25 -15.70 -4.96 17.95
N MET A 26 -15.46 -5.42 19.18
CA MET A 26 -16.42 -6.24 19.92
C MET A 26 -17.63 -5.41 20.32
N MET A 27 -17.42 -4.19 20.82
CA MET A 27 -18.48 -3.27 21.22
C MET A 27 -19.37 -2.88 20.04
N GLU A 28 -18.78 -2.53 18.88
CA GLU A 28 -19.53 -2.24 17.65
C GLU A 28 -20.42 -3.42 17.24
N LYS A 29 -19.88 -4.65 17.28
CA LYS A 29 -20.64 -5.86 16.95
C LYS A 29 -21.74 -6.17 17.96
N LEU A 30 -21.52 -5.92 19.25
CA LEU A 30 -22.54 -6.08 20.28
C LEU A 30 -23.69 -5.07 20.10
N LEU A 31 -23.36 -3.81 19.79
CA LEU A 31 -24.35 -2.78 19.48
C LEU A 31 -25.16 -3.14 18.23
N ASP A 32 -24.52 -3.67 17.18
CA ASP A 32 -25.19 -4.15 15.98
C ASP A 32 -26.17 -5.32 16.27
N ILE A 33 -25.79 -6.24 17.15
CA ILE A 33 -26.66 -7.34 17.59
C ILE A 33 -27.83 -6.79 18.43
N GLN A 34 -27.57 -5.86 19.34
CA GLN A 34 -28.61 -5.24 20.17
C GLN A 34 -29.61 -4.46 19.30
N ASN A 35 -29.14 -3.70 18.32
CA ASN A 35 -29.99 -2.98 17.36
C ASN A 35 -30.81 -3.94 16.50
N ARG A 36 -30.25 -5.10 16.10
CA ARG A 36 -31.00 -6.15 15.40
C ARG A 36 -32.07 -6.79 16.28
N LEU A 37 -31.77 -7.05 17.56
CA LEU A 37 -32.74 -7.60 18.51
C LEU A 37 -33.88 -6.61 18.78
N LYS A 38 -33.56 -5.31 18.94
CA LYS A 38 -34.55 -4.24 19.06
C LYS A 38 -35.40 -4.10 17.80
N SER A 39 -34.79 -4.02 16.61
CA SER A 39 -35.54 -3.93 15.35
C SER A 39 -36.38 -5.18 15.06
N GLY A 40 -35.94 -6.36 15.52
CA GLY A 40 -36.69 -7.60 15.44
C GLY A 40 -37.87 -7.64 16.41
N GLN A 41 -37.70 -7.11 17.63
CA GLN A 41 -38.78 -6.92 18.59
C GLN A 41 -39.78 -5.86 18.11
N GLU A 42 -39.31 -4.75 17.55
CA GLU A 42 -40.14 -3.71 16.94
C GLU A 42 -40.90 -4.23 15.72
N ARG A 43 -40.28 -5.06 14.85
CA ARG A 43 -40.99 -5.72 13.75
C ARG A 43 -42.05 -6.70 14.23
N LYS A 44 -41.81 -7.39 15.35
CA LYS A 44 -42.75 -8.34 15.94
C LYS A 44 -43.88 -7.63 16.69
N ALA A 45 -43.60 -6.45 17.25
CA ALA A 45 -44.58 -5.56 17.86
C ALA A 45 -45.42 -4.82 16.79
N HIS A 46 -44.79 -4.34 15.70
CA HIS A 46 -45.47 -3.77 14.55
C HIS A 46 -46.32 -4.82 13.83
N SER A 47 -45.84 -6.06 13.58
CA SER A 47 -46.69 -7.09 12.96
C SER A 47 -47.89 -7.52 13.83
N ALA A 48 -47.83 -7.27 15.15
CA ALA A 48 -48.95 -7.50 16.06
C ALA A 48 -49.91 -6.28 16.12
N ALA A 49 -49.40 -5.07 15.93
CA ALA A 49 -50.19 -3.83 15.91
C ALA A 49 -50.80 -3.51 14.53
N GLU A 50 -50.17 -3.96 13.43
CA GLU A 50 -50.49 -3.65 12.02
C GLU A 50 -51.62 -4.52 11.44
N ARG A 51 -52.39 -5.20 12.31
CA ARG A 51 -53.74 -5.69 11.96
C ARG A 51 -54.84 -4.65 12.20
N ALA A 52 -54.51 -3.47 12.70
CA ALA A 52 -55.45 -2.37 12.86
C ALA A 52 -54.82 -1.06 12.38
N LEU A 53 -55.27 -0.60 11.21
CA LEU A 53 -55.11 0.74 10.58
C LEU A 53 -54.00 0.89 9.52
N PRO A 54 -54.23 1.75 8.49
CA PRO A 54 -53.34 1.89 7.35
C PRO A 54 -52.19 2.89 7.60
N ASP A 55 -51.07 2.63 6.91
CA ASP A 55 -49.77 3.27 6.97
C ASP A 55 -49.75 4.81 7.08
N PRO A 56 -48.99 5.40 8.04
CA PRO A 56 -48.37 6.69 7.85
C PRO A 56 -46.98 6.53 7.19
N ALA A 57 -46.70 7.41 6.23
CA ALA A 57 -45.49 7.51 5.44
C ALA A 57 -44.17 7.42 6.24
N PRO A 58 -43.06 6.96 5.62
CA PRO A 58 -41.79 6.78 6.32
C PRO A 58 -41.23 8.14 6.76
N VAL A 59 -41.23 8.37 8.08
CA VAL A 59 -40.54 9.47 8.73
C VAL A 59 -39.05 9.30 8.47
N ILE A 60 -38.51 10.20 7.65
CA ILE A 60 -37.09 10.32 7.36
C ILE A 60 -36.41 10.78 8.64
N ASP A 61 -35.64 9.88 9.23
CA ASP A 61 -34.99 10.07 10.52
C ASP A 61 -33.93 11.20 10.47
N PHE A 62 -33.96 12.03 11.50
CA PHE A 62 -33.56 13.44 11.53
C PHE A 62 -32.08 13.65 11.91
N PHE A 63 -31.19 12.69 11.60
CA PHE A 63 -29.73 12.84 11.74
C PHE A 63 -29.05 13.08 10.39
N SER A 64 -28.88 14.37 10.11
CA SER A 64 -28.22 14.98 8.95
C SER A 64 -26.69 14.72 8.91
N SER A 65 -26.27 13.56 8.44
CA SER A 65 -24.84 13.26 8.14
C SER A 65 -24.62 12.66 6.75
N ARG A 66 -25.46 13.03 5.76
CA ARG A 66 -25.24 12.65 4.36
C ARG A 66 -23.83 12.99 3.83
N PRO A 67 -23.19 14.13 4.19
CA PRO A 67 -21.95 14.47 3.51
C PRO A 67 -20.71 13.71 3.98
N LEU A 68 -20.63 13.33 5.26
CA LEU A 68 -19.50 12.58 5.83
C LEU A 68 -19.56 11.10 5.47
N ARG A 69 -20.77 10.57 5.22
CA ARG A 69 -21.00 9.15 4.91
C ARG A 69 -20.32 8.72 3.62
N GLY A 70 -20.30 9.56 2.58
CA GLY A 70 -19.67 9.24 1.29
C GLY A 70 -18.14 9.14 1.37
N THR A 71 -17.49 10.15 1.95
CA THR A 71 -16.03 10.18 2.10
C THR A 71 -15.53 9.09 3.06
N SER A 72 -16.22 8.90 4.20
CA SER A 72 -15.89 7.83 5.14
C SER A 72 -16.09 6.44 4.53
N TYR A 73 -17.10 6.27 3.68
CA TYR A 73 -17.36 5.01 3.00
C TYR A 73 -16.25 4.67 2.00
N LEU A 74 -15.83 5.62 1.17
CA LEU A 74 -14.72 5.40 0.24
C LEU A 74 -13.40 5.13 0.96
N LEU A 75 -13.13 5.86 2.04
CA LEU A 75 -11.92 5.61 2.83
C LEU A 75 -11.88 4.19 3.38
N MET A 76 -13.01 3.66 3.85
CA MET A 76 -13.08 2.31 4.42
C MET A 76 -13.15 1.20 3.36
N TYR A 77 -13.94 1.37 2.31
CA TYR A 77 -14.29 0.30 1.35
C TYR A 77 -13.59 0.40 0.00
N GLU A 78 -12.97 1.53 -0.34
CA GLU A 78 -12.13 1.70 -1.53
C GLU A 78 -10.66 1.84 -1.11
N THR A 79 -10.32 2.97 -0.48
CA THR A 79 -8.93 3.31 -0.14
C THR A 79 -8.31 2.31 0.83
N GLY A 80 -8.98 2.02 1.95
CA GLY A 80 -8.49 1.10 2.98
C GLY A 80 -8.30 -0.31 2.45
N VAL A 81 -9.23 -0.79 1.62
CA VAL A 81 -9.16 -2.11 0.98
C VAL A 81 -7.96 -2.20 0.03
N ILE A 82 -7.79 -1.20 -0.86
CA ILE A 82 -6.69 -1.18 -1.83
C ILE A 82 -5.34 -1.07 -1.12
N VAL A 83 -5.22 -0.17 -0.14
CA VAL A 83 -3.98 0.00 0.64
C VAL A 83 -3.68 -1.27 1.44
N ALA A 84 -4.66 -1.86 2.14
CA ALA A 84 -4.46 -3.10 2.89
C ALA A 84 -4.03 -4.26 1.99
N ALA A 85 -4.67 -4.41 0.82
CA ALA A 85 -4.27 -5.40 -0.18
C ALA A 85 -2.85 -5.18 -0.69
N GLY A 86 -2.47 -3.92 -0.94
CA GLY A 86 -1.11 -3.55 -1.31
C GLY A 86 -0.09 -3.90 -0.23
N LEU A 87 -0.33 -3.50 1.02
CA LEU A 87 0.57 -3.79 2.14
C LEU A 87 0.76 -5.31 2.36
N LEU A 88 -0.32 -6.08 2.29
CA LEU A 88 -0.25 -7.54 2.40
C LEU A 88 0.52 -8.17 1.22
N LEU A 89 0.31 -7.66 0.00
CA LEU A 89 1.01 -8.16 -1.18
C LEU A 89 2.52 -7.87 -1.11
N ASN A 90 2.91 -6.69 -0.64
CA ASN A 90 4.31 -6.36 -0.37
C ASN A 90 4.91 -7.28 0.70
N TYR A 91 4.19 -7.51 1.79
CA TYR A 91 4.64 -8.40 2.86
C TYR A 91 4.84 -9.84 2.36
N VAL A 92 3.90 -10.37 1.59
CA VAL A 92 4.01 -11.71 0.99
C VAL A 92 5.18 -11.75 0.00
N GLY A 93 5.36 -10.72 -0.83
CA GLY A 93 6.48 -10.61 -1.77
C GLY A 93 7.82 -10.65 -1.06
N LEU A 94 8.00 -9.82 -0.03
CA LEU A 94 9.22 -9.76 0.76
C LEU A 94 9.51 -11.07 1.51
N THR A 95 8.48 -11.67 2.11
CA THR A 95 8.59 -12.95 2.81
C THR A 95 8.99 -14.07 1.85
N LEU A 96 8.38 -14.13 0.67
CA LEU A 96 8.69 -15.12 -0.36
C LEU A 96 10.12 -14.95 -0.89
N SER A 97 10.53 -13.70 -1.15
CA SER A 97 11.89 -13.38 -1.61
C SER A 97 12.95 -13.86 -0.62
N ARG A 98 12.76 -13.58 0.67
CA ARG A 98 13.68 -14.01 1.74
C ARG A 98 13.75 -15.51 1.89
N HIS A 99 12.63 -16.23 1.77
CA HIS A 99 12.63 -17.68 1.89
C HIS A 99 13.17 -18.42 0.66
N LEU A 100 13.11 -17.79 -0.52
CA LEU A 100 13.59 -18.39 -1.77
C LEU A 100 14.99 -17.92 -2.18
N GLU A 101 15.65 -17.09 -1.36
CA GLU A 101 16.95 -16.44 -1.67
C GLU A 101 16.95 -15.84 -3.08
N SER A 102 15.82 -15.25 -3.48
CA SER A 102 15.58 -14.86 -4.87
C SER A 102 16.14 -13.47 -5.16
N ILE A 103 16.62 -13.28 -6.40
CA ILE A 103 17.00 -11.96 -6.96
C ILE A 103 15.80 -11.00 -6.97
N LEU A 104 14.57 -11.53 -6.96
CA LEU A 104 13.33 -10.76 -6.97
C LEU A 104 12.89 -10.49 -5.53
N PHE A 105 12.86 -9.22 -5.13
CA PHE A 105 12.39 -8.78 -3.81
C PHE A 105 10.86 -8.74 -3.76
N LEU A 106 10.19 -8.44 -4.87
CA LEU A 106 8.72 -8.38 -5.03
C LEU A 106 7.99 -7.51 -3.99
N ASP A 107 8.73 -6.76 -3.19
CA ASP A 107 8.34 -5.94 -2.04
C ASP A 107 7.61 -4.65 -2.45
N MET A 108 7.56 -4.36 -3.74
CA MET A 108 6.89 -3.19 -4.32
C MET A 108 5.69 -3.55 -5.18
N THR A 109 5.30 -4.83 -5.23
CA THR A 109 4.17 -5.30 -6.05
C THR A 109 2.84 -4.67 -5.60
N GLY A 110 2.57 -4.67 -4.30
CA GLY A 110 1.41 -3.99 -3.73
C GLY A 110 1.50 -2.47 -3.81
N THR A 111 2.70 -1.90 -3.72
CA THR A 111 2.93 -0.46 -3.97
C THR A 111 2.52 -0.07 -5.39
N ALA A 112 2.88 -0.88 -6.39
CA ALA A 112 2.45 -0.69 -7.78
C ALA A 112 0.93 -0.77 -7.92
N LEU A 113 0.29 -1.76 -7.28
CA LEU A 113 -1.17 -1.93 -7.29
C LEU A 113 -1.89 -0.69 -6.76
N VAL A 114 -1.44 -0.17 -5.60
CA VAL A 114 -2.00 1.04 -4.98
C VAL A 114 -1.78 2.24 -5.90
N ALA A 115 -0.58 2.39 -6.45
CA ALA A 115 -0.24 3.50 -7.35
C ALA A 115 -1.10 3.50 -8.63
N PHE A 116 -1.34 2.33 -9.23
CA PHE A 116 -2.15 2.20 -10.45
C PHE A 116 -3.61 2.61 -10.24
N LEU A 117 -4.18 2.21 -9.10
CA LEU A 117 -5.58 2.48 -8.76
C LEU A 117 -5.76 3.89 -8.18
N LEU A 118 -5.10 4.16 -7.04
CA LEU A 118 -5.31 5.36 -6.23
C LEU A 118 -4.42 6.53 -6.59
N GLY A 119 -3.38 6.32 -7.42
CA GLY A 119 -2.50 7.39 -7.91
C GLY A 119 -1.21 7.56 -7.12
N PRO A 120 -0.40 8.57 -7.51
CA PRO A 120 0.97 8.74 -7.03
C PRO A 120 1.06 8.95 -5.51
N TRP A 121 0.20 9.79 -4.94
CA TRP A 121 0.29 10.17 -3.52
C TRP A 121 -0.11 9.03 -2.58
N TRP A 122 -1.19 8.31 -2.91
CA TRP A 122 -1.60 7.12 -2.15
C TRP A 122 -0.62 5.96 -2.32
N GLY A 123 -0.07 5.79 -3.52
CA GLY A 123 1.02 4.84 -3.76
C GLY A 123 2.23 5.14 -2.88
N ALA A 124 2.70 6.40 -2.84
CA ALA A 124 3.83 6.82 -2.01
C ALA A 124 3.52 6.66 -0.52
N THR A 125 2.28 6.92 -0.11
CA THR A 125 1.83 6.67 1.27
C THR A 125 1.91 5.19 1.62
N ALA A 126 1.41 4.31 0.74
CA ALA A 126 1.49 2.88 0.96
C ALA A 126 2.94 2.36 0.95
N ALA A 127 3.80 2.91 0.09
CA ALA A 127 5.23 2.60 0.07
C ALA A 127 5.91 2.94 1.40
N LEU A 128 5.62 4.12 1.93
CA LEU A 128 6.12 4.57 3.21
C LEU A 128 5.60 3.68 4.35
N LEU A 129 4.30 3.39 4.38
CA LEU A 129 3.70 2.51 5.41
C LEU A 129 4.27 1.09 5.36
N SER A 130 4.46 0.54 4.16
CA SER A 130 5.02 -0.80 3.97
C SER A 130 6.44 -0.89 4.51
N ASN A 131 7.29 0.09 4.18
CA ASN A 131 8.67 0.08 4.64
C ASN A 131 8.80 0.50 6.10
N SER A 132 8.27 1.66 6.48
CA SER A 132 8.49 2.21 7.82
C SER A 132 7.69 1.54 8.93
N ILE A 133 6.51 0.99 8.64
CA ILE A 133 5.65 0.40 9.67
C ILE A 133 5.63 -1.12 9.54
N VAL A 134 5.25 -1.65 8.37
CA VAL A 134 5.04 -3.11 8.22
C VAL A 134 6.36 -3.87 8.33
N ASN A 135 7.40 -3.45 7.62
CA ASN A 135 8.69 -4.15 7.68
C ASN A 135 9.36 -4.00 9.05
N TRP A 136 9.24 -2.83 9.69
CA TRP A 136 9.75 -2.62 11.05
C TRP A 136 9.04 -3.49 12.09
N LEU A 137 7.71 -3.62 12.00
CA LEU A 137 6.88 -4.38 12.94
C LEU A 137 7.06 -5.90 12.81
N LEU A 138 7.31 -6.38 11.60
CA LEU A 138 7.32 -7.81 11.28
C LEU A 138 8.73 -8.40 11.24
N PHE A 139 9.78 -7.58 11.08
CA PHE A 139 11.18 -8.03 11.09
C PHE A 139 11.99 -7.27 12.15
N PRO A 140 11.80 -7.57 13.44
CA PRO A 140 12.48 -6.91 14.56
C PRO A 140 13.90 -7.47 14.78
N GLU A 141 14.63 -7.83 13.72
CA GLU A 141 16.02 -8.26 13.85
C GLU A 141 16.92 -7.06 14.16
N SER A 142 17.93 -7.25 15.01
CA SER A 142 18.93 -6.24 15.34
C SER A 142 19.70 -5.82 14.08
N GLY A 143 19.54 -4.56 13.64
CA GLY A 143 20.11 -4.02 12.40
C GLY A 143 19.10 -3.84 11.26
N ALA A 144 17.87 -4.35 11.38
CA ALA A 144 16.84 -4.19 10.34
C ALA A 144 16.33 -2.74 10.22
N ASP A 145 16.36 -1.99 11.33
CA ASP A 145 16.08 -0.55 11.38
C ASP A 145 17.00 0.25 10.45
N VAL A 146 18.29 -0.09 10.42
CA VAL A 146 19.34 0.56 9.60
C VAL A 146 19.13 0.38 8.10
N VAL A 147 18.51 -0.73 7.69
CA VAL A 147 18.29 -1.02 6.26
C VAL A 147 16.93 -0.47 5.82
N ILE A 148 15.88 -0.60 6.62
CA ILE A 148 14.49 -0.48 6.14
C ILE A 148 14.03 0.96 5.89
N PHE A 149 14.43 1.93 6.70
CA PHE A 149 13.95 3.32 6.58
C PHE A 149 14.46 4.05 5.33
N PRO A 150 15.76 3.99 4.98
CA PRO A 150 16.29 4.61 3.77
C PRO A 150 15.66 4.11 2.47
N TRP A 151 15.40 2.80 2.37
CA TRP A 151 14.78 2.18 1.18
C TRP A 151 13.35 2.66 0.92
N SER A 152 12.68 3.25 1.92
CA SER A 152 11.37 3.89 1.73
C SER A 152 11.40 4.99 0.66
N LEU A 153 12.54 5.70 0.49
CA LEU A 153 12.71 6.70 -0.57
C LEU A 153 12.59 6.09 -1.97
N VAL A 154 13.23 4.94 -2.17
CA VAL A 154 13.20 4.22 -3.45
C VAL A 154 11.79 3.76 -3.74
N SER A 155 11.11 3.20 -2.73
CA SER A 155 9.73 2.74 -2.91
C SER A 155 8.74 3.89 -3.15
N MET A 156 8.90 5.02 -2.45
CA MET A 156 8.10 6.22 -2.66
C MET A 156 8.31 6.78 -4.07
N THR A 157 9.56 6.88 -4.53
CA THR A 157 9.90 7.35 -5.88
C THR A 157 9.25 6.46 -6.93
N GLY A 158 9.34 5.14 -6.76
CA GLY A 158 8.68 4.18 -7.63
C GLY A 158 7.16 4.32 -7.67
N ALA A 159 6.55 4.55 -6.51
CA ALA A 159 5.11 4.75 -6.40
C ALA A 159 4.64 6.05 -7.06
N LEU A 160 5.39 7.14 -6.91
CA LEU A 160 5.14 8.41 -7.60
C LEU A 160 5.22 8.23 -9.11
N TYR A 161 6.27 7.57 -9.61
CA TYR A 161 6.45 7.28 -11.03
C TYR A 161 5.32 6.43 -11.60
N TRP A 162 5.05 5.28 -10.99
CA TRP A 162 3.98 4.37 -11.41
C TRP A 162 2.61 5.01 -11.32
N GLY A 163 2.35 5.78 -10.27
CA GLY A 163 1.08 6.47 -10.12
C GLY A 163 0.88 7.53 -11.20
N TRP A 164 1.91 8.32 -11.50
CA TRP A 164 1.85 9.33 -12.56
C TRP A 164 1.69 8.70 -13.95
N MET A 165 2.46 7.65 -14.25
CA MET A 165 2.34 6.88 -15.49
C MET A 165 0.95 6.25 -15.61
N ALA A 166 0.43 5.71 -14.51
CA ALA A 166 -0.92 5.18 -14.49
C ALA A 166 -1.95 6.27 -14.78
N ARG A 167 -1.75 7.53 -14.36
CA ARG A 167 -2.64 8.67 -14.67
C ARG A 167 -2.67 9.07 -16.16
N GLN A 168 -1.72 8.61 -16.97
CA GLN A 168 -1.67 8.95 -18.39
C GLN A 168 -2.72 8.18 -19.21
N GLY A 169 -3.24 8.83 -20.27
CA GLY A 169 -4.22 8.21 -21.17
C GLY A 169 -3.73 6.94 -21.87
N GLY A 170 -2.41 6.78 -22.05
CA GLY A 170 -1.80 5.58 -22.60
C GLY A 170 -2.07 4.32 -21.78
N PHE A 171 -2.03 4.42 -20.45
CA PHE A 171 -2.33 3.29 -19.56
C PHE A 171 -3.82 2.90 -19.60
N GLN A 172 -4.71 3.89 -19.62
CA GLN A 172 -6.15 3.64 -19.77
C GLN A 172 -6.46 2.98 -21.11
N LYS A 173 -5.81 3.43 -22.20
CA LYS A 173 -5.94 2.82 -23.53
C LYS A 173 -5.42 1.37 -23.51
N TYR A 174 -4.25 1.14 -22.92
CA TYR A 174 -3.67 -0.19 -22.75
C TYR A 174 -4.63 -1.15 -22.03
N LEU A 175 -5.28 -0.75 -20.94
CA LEU A 175 -6.22 -1.64 -20.24
C LEU A 175 -7.47 -1.97 -21.07
N ARG A 176 -7.96 -1.00 -21.87
CA ARG A 176 -9.10 -1.23 -22.78
C ARG A 176 -8.75 -2.13 -23.97
N THR A 177 -7.58 -1.92 -24.60
CA THR A 177 -7.22 -2.57 -25.87
C THR A 177 -6.22 -3.72 -25.73
N GLY A 178 -5.50 -3.80 -24.61
CA GLY A 178 -4.35 -4.68 -24.38
C GLY A 178 -4.69 -6.16 -24.20
N LYS A 179 -5.91 -6.59 -24.58
CA LYS A 179 -6.27 -8.01 -24.59
C LYS A 179 -5.76 -8.74 -25.83
N SER A 180 -5.27 -8.04 -26.87
CA SER A 180 -5.04 -8.64 -28.20
C SER A 180 -3.66 -8.46 -28.81
N SER A 181 -2.71 -7.76 -28.17
CA SER A 181 -1.40 -7.47 -28.81
C SER A 181 -0.20 -7.60 -27.88
N ALA A 182 0.76 -8.45 -28.25
CA ALA A 182 2.04 -8.61 -27.56
C ALA A 182 2.84 -7.29 -27.47
N LEU A 183 2.73 -6.42 -28.49
CA LEU A 183 3.38 -5.10 -28.49
C LEU A 183 2.85 -4.20 -27.36
N SER A 184 1.57 -4.32 -27.01
CA SER A 184 0.98 -3.54 -25.93
C SER A 184 1.49 -3.98 -24.56
N HIS A 185 1.70 -5.29 -24.37
CA HIS A 185 2.33 -5.83 -23.18
C HIS A 185 3.82 -5.47 -23.11
N ALA A 186 4.53 -5.52 -24.24
CA ALA A 186 5.93 -5.09 -24.31
C ALA A 186 6.08 -3.60 -23.94
N TRP A 187 5.21 -2.73 -24.46
CA TRP A 187 5.17 -1.33 -24.06
C TRP A 187 4.93 -1.16 -22.56
N PHE A 188 3.97 -1.91 -21.99
CA PHE A 188 3.69 -1.84 -20.55
C PHE A 188 4.92 -2.27 -19.72
N LEU A 189 5.53 -3.41 -20.04
CA LEU A 189 6.72 -3.91 -19.33
C LEU A 189 7.91 -2.96 -19.49
N TYR A 190 8.08 -2.35 -20.65
CA TYR A 190 9.13 -1.35 -20.87
C TYR A 190 8.88 -0.09 -20.06
N ALA A 191 7.68 0.50 -20.15
CA ALA A 191 7.37 1.76 -19.49
C ALA A 191 7.29 1.62 -17.96
N PHE A 192 6.62 0.59 -17.45
CA PHE A 192 6.41 0.40 -16.02
C PHE A 192 7.52 -0.43 -15.36
N GLY A 193 8.12 -1.39 -16.07
CA GLY A 193 9.24 -2.20 -15.58
C GLY A 193 10.58 -1.49 -15.76
N VAL A 194 11.07 -1.38 -16.99
CA VAL A 194 12.40 -0.81 -17.29
C VAL A 194 12.48 0.67 -16.91
N GLY A 195 11.46 1.46 -17.25
CA GLY A 195 11.37 2.88 -16.86
C GLY A 195 11.25 3.06 -15.35
N GLY A 196 10.51 2.17 -14.68
CA GLY A 196 10.41 2.16 -13.22
C GLY A 196 11.77 1.86 -12.56
N ALA A 197 12.50 0.86 -13.08
CA ALA A 197 13.83 0.50 -12.62
C ALA A 197 14.83 1.66 -12.79
N LEU A 198 14.79 2.37 -13.91
CA LEU A 198 15.65 3.53 -14.19
C LEU A 198 15.42 4.67 -13.19
N VAL A 199 14.15 4.97 -12.90
CA VAL A 199 13.80 6.07 -11.98
C VAL A 199 14.12 5.69 -10.53
N MET A 200 13.88 4.45 -10.14
CA MET A 200 14.14 3.96 -8.78
C MET A 200 15.63 3.73 -8.51
N SER A 201 16.45 3.41 -9.52
CA SER A 201 17.87 3.19 -9.32
C SER A 201 18.62 4.44 -8.90
N VAL A 202 18.16 5.64 -9.29
CA VAL A 202 18.77 6.91 -8.88
C VAL A 202 18.79 7.07 -7.35
N PRO A 203 17.64 7.16 -6.64
CA PRO A 203 17.65 7.23 -5.19
C PRO A 203 18.23 5.96 -4.56
N GLY A 204 18.12 4.79 -5.21
CA GLY A 204 18.73 3.54 -4.75
C GLY A 204 20.24 3.63 -4.63
N THR A 205 20.92 4.20 -5.62
CA THR A 205 22.39 4.39 -5.59
C THR A 205 22.81 5.34 -4.49
N PHE A 206 22.05 6.42 -4.25
CA PHE A 206 22.34 7.35 -3.15
C PHE A 206 22.09 6.73 -1.77
N VAL A 207 21.00 5.96 -1.62
CA VAL A 207 20.71 5.23 -0.37
C VAL A 207 21.79 4.19 -0.09
N GLN A 208 22.22 3.44 -1.11
CA GLN A 208 23.28 2.46 -0.99
C GLN A 208 24.61 3.09 -0.58
N ALA A 209 24.97 4.22 -1.19
CA ALA A 209 26.15 5.00 -0.82
C ALA A 209 26.06 5.55 0.61
N ALA A 210 24.87 5.98 1.05
CA ALA A 210 24.65 6.46 2.42
C ALA A 210 24.74 5.33 3.46
N LEU A 211 24.49 4.08 3.07
CA LEU A 211 24.55 2.92 3.96
C LEU A 211 25.88 2.17 3.94
N ASN A 212 26.85 2.59 3.10
CA ASN A 212 28.10 1.86 2.85
C ASN A 212 27.86 0.38 2.47
N GLU A 213 26.70 0.05 1.90
CA GLU A 213 26.40 -1.32 1.45
C GLU A 213 27.05 -1.54 0.08
N HIS A 214 27.99 -2.47 -0.01
CA HIS A 214 28.44 -2.97 -1.31
C HIS A 214 27.33 -3.85 -1.90
N SER A 215 26.96 -3.60 -3.16
CA SER A 215 25.92 -4.32 -3.90
C SER A 215 26.40 -5.73 -4.22
N ILE A 216 26.40 -6.61 -3.23
CA ILE A 216 26.63 -8.03 -3.46
C ILE A 216 25.35 -8.56 -4.10
N PHE A 217 25.49 -9.09 -5.31
CA PHE A 217 24.43 -9.88 -5.94
C PHE A 217 24.04 -10.99 -4.97
N SER A 218 22.79 -11.00 -4.51
CA SER A 218 22.18 -12.18 -3.87
C SER A 218 21.86 -13.22 -4.97
N LEU A 219 22.87 -13.55 -5.75
CA LEU A 219 22.89 -14.66 -6.69
C LEU A 219 23.59 -15.83 -6.01
N ASN A 220 23.38 -17.04 -6.54
CA ASN A 220 24.30 -18.14 -6.32
C ASN A 220 25.75 -17.60 -6.43
N PRO A 221 26.63 -17.81 -5.44
CA PRO A 221 27.95 -17.19 -5.37
C PRO A 221 28.73 -17.25 -6.69
N ASP A 222 28.63 -18.35 -7.44
CA ASP A 222 29.30 -18.51 -8.74
C ASP A 222 28.80 -17.52 -9.82
N LEU A 223 27.51 -17.22 -9.80
CA LEU A 223 26.86 -16.31 -10.75
C LEU A 223 27.05 -14.85 -10.32
N ALA A 224 27.10 -14.59 -9.01
CA ALA A 224 27.49 -13.30 -8.44
C ALA A 224 28.92 -12.93 -8.83
N ASP A 225 29.86 -13.88 -8.74
CA ASP A 225 31.26 -13.69 -9.08
C ASP A 225 31.48 -13.47 -10.57
N THR A 226 30.75 -14.20 -11.43
CA THR A 226 30.84 -14.02 -12.88
C THR A 226 30.25 -12.67 -13.31
N LEU A 227 29.15 -12.24 -12.70
CA LEU A 227 28.58 -10.92 -13.00
C LEU A 227 29.45 -9.80 -12.46
N SER A 228 30.01 -9.94 -11.24
CA SER A 228 30.89 -8.93 -10.66
C SER A 228 32.16 -8.74 -11.48
N THR A 229 32.77 -9.81 -12.01
CA THR A 229 33.90 -9.70 -12.94
C THR A 229 33.54 -8.98 -14.23
N ARG A 230 32.40 -9.32 -14.86
CA ARG A 230 31.93 -8.63 -16.08
C ARG A 230 31.62 -7.16 -15.85
N VAL A 231 31.06 -6.86 -14.69
CA VAL A 231 30.74 -5.51 -14.26
C VAL A 231 32.01 -4.70 -13.99
N LEU A 232 33.04 -5.30 -13.38
CA LEU A 232 34.36 -4.67 -13.18
C LEU A 232 35.10 -4.43 -14.50
N GLU A 233 35.03 -5.36 -15.46
CA GLU A 233 35.57 -5.16 -16.82
C GLU A 233 34.89 -3.97 -17.52
N TRP A 234 33.57 -3.84 -17.35
CA TRP A 234 32.81 -2.70 -17.85
C TRP A 234 33.13 -1.39 -17.12
N GLU A 235 33.27 -1.44 -15.80
CA GLU A 235 33.68 -0.30 -14.96
C GLU A 235 35.00 0.29 -15.46
N HIS A 236 35.99 -0.57 -15.71
CA HIS A 236 37.29 -0.15 -16.22
C HIS A 236 37.19 0.48 -17.63
N MET A 237 36.35 -0.09 -18.51
CA MET A 237 36.13 0.44 -19.87
C MET A 237 35.40 1.78 -19.87
N VAL A 238 34.38 1.94 -19.02
CA VAL A 238 33.62 3.18 -18.86
C VAL A 238 34.50 4.27 -18.23
N HIS A 239 35.30 3.91 -17.23
CA HIS A 239 36.23 4.81 -16.59
C HIS A 239 37.26 5.37 -17.58
N GLN A 240 37.91 4.51 -18.38
CA GLN A 240 38.82 4.93 -19.45
C GLN A 240 38.14 5.83 -20.48
N SER A 241 36.88 5.55 -20.81
CA SER A 241 36.10 6.35 -21.77
C SER A 241 35.76 7.74 -21.19
N ILE A 242 35.41 7.82 -19.91
CA ILE A 242 35.10 9.08 -19.20
C ILE A 242 36.35 9.91 -18.96
N GLU A 243 37.47 9.28 -18.56
CA GLU A 243 38.77 9.94 -18.41
C GLU A 243 39.22 10.60 -19.72
N SER A 244 39.00 9.92 -20.86
CA SER A 244 39.32 10.45 -22.19
C SER A 244 38.48 11.67 -22.60
N LEU A 245 37.28 11.84 -21.99
CA LEU A 245 36.27 12.82 -22.39
C LEU A 245 36.18 14.03 -21.45
N ILE A 246 36.48 13.86 -20.14
CA ILE A 246 36.18 14.87 -19.09
C ILE A 246 37.43 15.32 -18.31
N GLY A 247 38.55 14.58 -18.37
CA GLY A 247 39.81 14.94 -17.68
C GLY A 247 39.91 14.51 -16.21
N LEU A 248 41.16 14.41 -15.73
CA LEU A 248 41.64 13.51 -14.67
C LEU A 248 41.13 13.70 -13.22
N THR A 249 40.49 14.81 -12.84
CA THR A 249 40.19 15.05 -11.40
C THR A 249 38.74 14.80 -10.99
N TRP A 250 37.81 14.78 -11.94
CA TRP A 250 36.39 14.47 -11.69
C TRP A 250 36.02 13.04 -12.11
N ALA A 251 36.86 12.39 -12.91
CA ALA A 251 36.62 11.07 -13.48
C ALA A 251 36.47 9.97 -12.41
N ASP A 252 37.28 10.01 -11.34
CA ASP A 252 37.24 9.00 -10.27
C ASP A 252 35.92 8.96 -9.51
N SER A 253 35.45 10.14 -9.09
CA SER A 253 34.20 10.22 -8.34
C SER A 253 32.98 9.99 -9.24
N ILE A 254 32.90 10.64 -10.40
CA ILE A 254 31.77 10.51 -11.32
C ILE A 254 31.70 9.10 -11.92
N GLY A 255 32.84 8.50 -12.27
CA GLY A 255 32.91 7.15 -12.84
C GLY A 255 32.29 6.11 -11.90
N TRP A 256 32.65 6.16 -10.61
CA TRP A 256 32.07 5.28 -9.61
C TRP A 256 30.54 5.44 -9.50
N TRP A 257 30.05 6.68 -9.45
CA TRP A 257 28.60 6.94 -9.38
C TRP A 257 27.84 6.44 -10.60
N ILE A 258 28.35 6.67 -11.81
CA ILE A 258 27.72 6.24 -13.06
C ILE A 258 27.68 4.72 -13.14
N VAL A 259 28.79 4.06 -12.80
CA VAL A 259 28.91 2.61 -12.85
C VAL A 259 27.98 1.97 -11.82
N ASN A 260 27.99 2.44 -10.58
CA ASN A 260 27.13 1.92 -9.52
C ASN A 260 25.63 2.17 -9.83
N TRP A 261 25.31 3.30 -10.46
CA TRP A 261 23.95 3.57 -10.93
C TRP A 261 23.51 2.63 -12.05
N LEU A 262 24.39 2.38 -13.04
CA LEU A 262 24.11 1.44 -14.14
C LEU A 262 23.91 0.02 -13.62
N GLN A 263 24.76 -0.45 -12.70
CA GLN A 263 24.61 -1.74 -12.03
C GLN A 263 23.26 -1.84 -11.32
N ASN A 264 22.90 -0.82 -10.54
CA ASN A 264 21.62 -0.77 -9.83
C ASN A 264 20.42 -0.74 -10.78
N TRP A 265 20.51 -0.01 -11.88
CA TRP A 265 19.48 0.00 -12.90
C TRP A 265 19.25 -1.39 -13.49
N ILE A 266 20.33 -2.07 -13.92
CA ILE A 266 20.25 -3.44 -14.45
C ILE A 266 19.68 -4.40 -13.40
N ARG A 267 20.11 -4.27 -12.13
CA ARG A 267 19.60 -5.07 -11.01
C ARG A 267 18.10 -4.88 -10.79
N TYR A 268 17.59 -3.67 -10.97
CA TYR A 268 16.19 -3.36 -10.69
C TYR A 268 15.24 -3.80 -11.80
N ILE A 269 15.73 -3.98 -13.04
CA ILE A 269 14.87 -4.32 -14.18
C ILE A 269 14.02 -5.58 -13.92
N PRO A 270 14.58 -6.75 -13.57
CA PRO A 270 13.78 -7.96 -13.38
C PRO A 270 12.74 -7.80 -12.26
N ASP A 271 13.17 -7.25 -11.13
CA ASP A 271 12.33 -7.07 -9.95
C ASP A 271 11.15 -6.11 -10.21
N LYS A 272 11.44 -4.89 -10.69
CA LYS A 272 10.40 -3.87 -10.92
C LYS A 272 9.47 -4.26 -12.07
N THR A 273 9.96 -4.99 -13.07
CA THR A 273 9.14 -5.52 -14.15
C THR A 273 8.17 -6.58 -13.63
N MET A 274 8.64 -7.53 -12.82
CA MET A 274 7.78 -8.57 -12.23
C MET A 274 6.77 -7.98 -11.25
N SER A 275 7.18 -7.05 -10.38
CA SER A 275 6.26 -6.34 -9.49
C SER A 275 5.15 -5.60 -10.24
N ALA A 276 5.48 -4.86 -11.30
CA ALA A 276 4.47 -4.17 -12.11
C ALA A 276 3.53 -5.14 -12.83
N ALA A 277 4.05 -6.26 -13.34
CA ALA A 277 3.27 -7.29 -14.02
C ALA A 277 2.29 -8.00 -13.07
N ILE A 278 2.76 -8.44 -11.91
CA ILE A 278 1.92 -9.10 -10.90
C ILE A 278 0.85 -8.11 -10.39
N ALA A 279 1.22 -6.86 -10.13
CA ALA A 279 0.27 -5.82 -9.74
C ALA A 279 -0.85 -5.62 -10.79
N LEU A 280 -0.50 -5.63 -12.07
CA LEU A 280 -1.47 -5.56 -13.17
C LEU A 280 -2.42 -6.76 -13.18
N VAL A 281 -1.92 -7.97 -12.95
CA VAL A 281 -2.74 -9.19 -12.88
C VAL A 281 -3.69 -9.11 -11.68
N VAL A 282 -3.19 -8.75 -10.49
CA VAL A 282 -4.01 -8.59 -9.28
C VAL A 282 -5.07 -7.50 -9.47
N LEU A 283 -4.73 -6.40 -10.13
CA LEU A 283 -5.69 -5.35 -10.47
C LEU A 283 -6.83 -5.88 -11.34
N LYS A 284 -6.49 -6.56 -12.44
CA LYS A 284 -7.43 -6.98 -13.48
C LYS A 284 -8.36 -8.11 -13.04
N TYR A 285 -7.83 -9.08 -12.30
CA TYR A 285 -8.58 -10.28 -11.89
C TYR A 285 -9.04 -10.20 -10.43
N GLY A 286 -8.31 -9.49 -9.57
CA GLY A 286 -8.68 -9.33 -8.16
C GLY A 286 -9.72 -8.24 -7.96
N TYR A 287 -9.55 -7.07 -8.62
CA TYR A 287 -10.35 -5.88 -8.33
C TYR A 287 -10.97 -5.21 -9.58
N PRO A 288 -11.78 -5.95 -10.37
CA PRO A 288 -12.29 -5.45 -11.65
C PRO A 288 -13.23 -4.25 -11.52
N LEU A 289 -13.94 -4.13 -10.39
CA LEU A 289 -14.82 -2.98 -10.15
C LEU A 289 -14.01 -1.71 -9.89
N PHE A 290 -12.89 -1.83 -9.17
CA PHE A 290 -11.96 -0.72 -8.97
C PHE A 290 -11.29 -0.31 -10.28
N GLU A 291 -10.95 -1.24 -11.17
CA GLU A 291 -10.48 -0.90 -12.52
C GLU A 291 -11.52 -0.07 -13.29
N LYS A 292 -12.78 -0.54 -13.35
CA LYS A 292 -13.89 0.16 -14.06
C LYS A 292 -14.10 1.59 -13.50
N GLU A 293 -14.08 1.77 -12.18
CA GLU A 293 -14.36 3.08 -11.56
C GLU A 293 -13.14 4.01 -11.48
N LEU A 294 -11.97 3.50 -11.06
CA LEU A 294 -10.79 4.32 -10.78
C LEU A 294 -9.89 4.57 -11.99
N ILE A 295 -9.96 3.72 -13.02
CA ILE A 295 -9.15 3.88 -14.24
C ILE A 295 -10.02 4.27 -15.42
N HIS A 296 -11.17 3.63 -15.62
CA HIS A 296 -12.04 3.98 -16.73
C HIS A 296 -13.01 5.13 -16.44
N GLY A 297 -13.12 5.59 -15.19
CA GLY A 297 -13.95 6.74 -14.82
C GLY A 297 -15.44 6.43 -14.69
N GLY A 298 -15.81 5.14 -14.59
CA GLY A 298 -17.20 4.71 -14.54
C GLY A 298 -18.01 5.14 -15.78
N PRO A 299 -19.33 5.36 -15.66
CA PRO A 299 -20.22 5.70 -16.79
C PRO A 299 -19.92 7.06 -17.43
N ALA A 300 -19.36 7.99 -16.66
CA ALA A 300 -19.03 9.34 -17.14
C ALA A 300 -17.72 9.37 -17.95
N GLY A 301 -16.90 8.32 -17.89
CA GLY A 301 -15.60 8.26 -18.56
C GLY A 301 -14.53 9.17 -17.96
N GLU A 302 -14.86 9.96 -16.94
CA GLU A 302 -13.95 10.88 -16.26
C GLU A 302 -13.27 10.21 -15.07
N ARG A 303 -11.94 10.19 -15.11
CA ARG A 303 -11.14 9.54 -14.07
C ARG A 303 -11.11 10.36 -12.78
N PRO A 304 -11.14 9.69 -11.61
CA PRO A 304 -10.81 10.31 -10.33
C PRO A 304 -9.46 11.03 -10.37
N ARG A 305 -9.44 12.29 -9.90
CA ARG A 305 -8.21 13.08 -9.76
C ARG A 305 -7.75 13.14 -8.30
N ASP A 306 -6.47 13.46 -8.13
CA ASP A 306 -5.83 13.52 -6.82
C ASP A 306 -6.22 14.78 -6.04
N GLU A 307 -6.33 14.67 -4.73
CA GLU A 307 -6.72 15.77 -3.85
C GLU A 307 -5.49 16.51 -3.32
N ARG A 308 -5.62 17.83 -3.16
CA ARG A 308 -4.56 18.72 -2.61
C ARG A 308 -4.07 18.32 -1.22
N VAL A 309 -4.87 17.57 -0.46
CA VAL A 309 -4.55 17.13 0.91
C VAL A 309 -3.63 15.91 0.90
N LEU A 310 -3.59 15.12 -0.19
CA LEU A 310 -2.81 13.88 -0.23
C LEU A 310 -1.30 14.07 -0.08
N PRO A 311 -0.65 15.05 -0.74
CA PRO A 311 0.76 15.34 -0.48
C PRO A 311 1.03 15.71 0.99
N LEU A 312 0.09 16.43 1.63
CA LEU A 312 0.22 16.83 3.04
C LEU A 312 0.09 15.63 3.99
N VAL A 313 -0.81 14.69 3.69
CA VAL A 313 -0.93 13.43 4.46
C VAL A 313 0.36 12.63 4.35
N LEU A 314 0.93 12.53 3.15
CA LEU A 314 2.24 11.90 2.95
C LEU A 314 3.33 12.60 3.78
N GLY A 315 3.37 13.94 3.77
CA GLY A 315 4.33 14.70 4.58
C GLY A 315 4.16 14.49 6.07
N LEU A 316 2.92 14.46 6.57
CA LEU A 316 2.64 14.18 7.98
C LEU A 316 3.13 12.79 8.39
N LEU A 317 2.92 11.79 7.55
CA LEU A 317 3.39 10.42 7.78
C LEU A 317 4.90 10.27 7.61
N TYR A 318 5.51 11.08 6.75
CA TYR A 318 6.97 11.07 6.51
C TYR A 318 7.76 11.81 7.59
N ALA A 319 7.16 12.79 8.27
CA ALA A 319 7.85 13.61 9.25
C ALA A 319 8.59 12.83 10.36
N PRO A 320 8.01 11.77 10.96
CA PRO A 320 8.75 10.93 11.92
C PRO A 320 9.96 10.24 11.29
N SER A 321 9.79 9.64 10.10
CA SER A 321 10.89 8.99 9.35
C SER A 321 11.99 9.98 8.95
N PHE A 322 11.62 11.21 8.59
CA PHE A 322 12.56 12.25 8.26
C PHE A 322 13.38 12.70 9.47
N ALA A 323 12.72 12.89 10.61
CA ALA A 323 13.38 13.25 11.86
C ALA A 323 14.42 12.19 12.25
N THR A 324 14.09 10.91 12.15
CA THR A 324 15.02 9.81 12.46
C THR A 324 16.18 9.72 11.47
N LEU A 325 15.94 9.92 10.17
CA LEU A 325 16.97 9.90 9.13
C LEU A 325 18.00 11.02 9.28
N ILE A 326 17.57 12.21 9.73
CA ILE A 326 18.48 13.34 9.98
C ILE A 326 19.18 13.21 11.33
N SER A 327 18.49 12.75 12.37
CA SER A 327 19.04 12.76 13.73
C SER A 327 20.00 11.62 14.02
N SER A 328 19.96 10.53 13.23
CA SER A 328 20.78 9.35 13.49
C SER A 328 22.09 9.38 12.70
N ASP A 329 23.20 9.20 13.42
CA ASP A 329 24.54 9.06 12.85
C ASP A 329 24.66 7.83 11.95
N THR A 330 23.81 6.81 12.17
CA THR A 330 23.79 5.57 11.37
C THR A 330 23.46 5.83 9.90
N TYR A 331 22.66 6.86 9.60
CA TYR A 331 22.27 7.22 8.22
C TYR A 331 23.12 8.35 7.65
N HIS A 332 24.21 8.72 8.34
CA HIS A 332 25.05 9.86 7.99
C HIS A 332 24.19 11.12 7.72
N GLY A 333 23.22 11.38 8.60
CA GLY A 333 22.19 12.40 8.44
C GLY A 333 22.76 13.79 8.13
N GLY A 334 23.93 14.15 8.69
CA GLY A 334 24.61 15.42 8.41
C GLY A 334 25.16 15.56 6.98
N THR A 335 25.58 14.47 6.34
CA THR A 335 26.16 14.49 4.98
C THR A 335 25.09 14.29 3.91
N TYR A 336 24.16 13.36 4.15
CA TYR A 336 23.11 12.98 3.21
C TYR A 336 21.76 13.67 3.48
N TRP A 337 21.72 14.74 4.29
CA TRP A 337 20.49 15.50 4.55
C TRP A 337 19.73 15.94 3.28
N PRO A 338 20.37 16.30 2.13
CA PRO A 338 19.62 16.69 0.93
C PRO A 338 18.83 15.52 0.34
N LEU A 339 19.38 14.30 0.44
CA LEU A 339 18.71 13.06 0.02
C LEU A 339 17.46 12.82 0.89
N TRP A 340 17.61 12.93 2.20
CA TRP A 340 16.51 12.75 3.15
C TRP A 340 15.47 13.86 3.05
N ALA A 341 15.86 15.08 2.64
CA ALA A 341 14.94 16.19 2.42
C ALA A 341 14.18 16.13 1.09
N MET A 342 14.63 15.29 0.14
CA MET A 342 14.09 15.23 -1.21
C MET A 342 12.57 14.96 -1.27
N PRO A 343 11.97 14.07 -0.45
CA PRO A 343 10.50 13.90 -0.42
C PRO A 343 9.74 15.17 -0.08
N TRP A 344 10.28 16.05 0.77
CA TRP A 344 9.61 17.32 1.10
C TRP A 344 9.50 18.23 -0.13
N LEU A 345 10.51 18.23 -1.01
CA LEU A 345 10.44 18.97 -2.27
C LEU A 345 9.29 18.45 -3.14
N TRP A 346 9.14 17.13 -3.26
CA TRP A 346 8.02 16.53 -4.01
C TRP A 346 6.66 16.80 -3.38
N ILE A 347 6.56 16.75 -2.06
CA ILE A 347 5.33 17.05 -1.32
C ILE A 347 4.90 18.49 -1.56
N VAL A 348 5.83 19.44 -1.43
CA VAL A 348 5.57 20.86 -1.64
C VAL A 348 5.23 21.14 -3.11
N ALA A 349 6.02 20.62 -4.05
CA ALA A 349 5.76 20.75 -5.47
C ALA A 349 4.39 20.15 -5.86
N GLY A 350 4.06 18.97 -5.32
CA GLY A 350 2.78 18.31 -5.51
C GLY A 350 1.60 19.10 -4.97
N TYR A 351 1.75 19.69 -3.77
CA TYR A 351 0.74 20.57 -3.20
C TYR A 351 0.47 21.78 -4.09
N PHE A 352 1.53 22.49 -4.52
CA PHE A 352 1.37 23.63 -5.42
C PHE A 352 0.82 23.24 -6.78
N TYR A 353 1.28 22.12 -7.35
CA TYR A 353 0.76 21.59 -8.60
C TYR A 353 -0.75 21.35 -8.51
N LEU A 354 -1.22 20.67 -7.47
CA LEU A 354 -2.65 20.42 -7.25
C LEU A 354 -3.42 21.68 -6.86
N ARG A 355 -2.76 22.69 -6.26
CA ARG A 355 -3.39 23.97 -5.91
C ARG A 355 -3.66 24.85 -7.13
N TYR A 356 -2.78 24.83 -8.13
CA TYR A 356 -2.87 25.67 -9.33
C TYR A 356 -3.52 24.97 -10.52
N TRP A 357 -3.26 23.67 -10.72
CA TRP A 357 -3.78 22.87 -11.84
C TRP A 357 -4.80 21.80 -11.43
N GLY A 358 -5.08 21.65 -10.12
CA GLY A 358 -6.09 20.72 -9.63
C GLY A 358 -7.53 21.25 -9.76
N PHE A 359 -8.50 20.35 -9.61
CA PHE A 359 -9.92 20.70 -9.66
C PHE A 359 -10.41 21.33 -8.36
N GLY A 360 -11.52 22.07 -8.47
CA GLY A 360 -12.22 22.63 -7.32
C GLY A 360 -12.74 21.56 -6.37
N GLU A 361 -12.72 21.85 -5.06
CA GLU A 361 -13.09 20.87 -4.03
C GLU A 361 -14.54 20.38 -4.15
N ARG A 362 -15.44 21.23 -4.65
CA ARG A 362 -16.86 20.88 -4.82
C ARG A 362 -17.06 19.78 -5.87
N SER A 363 -16.39 19.88 -7.03
CA SER A 363 -16.52 18.85 -8.07
C SER A 363 -15.87 17.52 -7.64
N LEU A 364 -14.73 17.58 -6.95
CA LEU A 364 -14.11 16.39 -6.35
C LEU A 364 -15.01 15.73 -5.30
N TYR A 365 -15.73 16.53 -4.52
CA TYR A 365 -16.66 16.04 -3.51
C TYR A 365 -17.88 15.34 -4.14
N GLU A 366 -18.51 15.95 -5.14
CA GLU A 366 -19.65 15.35 -5.85
C GLU A 366 -19.26 14.04 -6.56
N ALA A 367 -18.09 14.02 -7.21
CA ALA A 367 -17.57 12.81 -7.86
C ALA A 367 -17.35 11.65 -6.86
N ARG A 368 -16.91 11.97 -5.63
CA ARG A 368 -16.77 10.98 -4.55
C ARG A 368 -18.12 10.43 -4.09
N LEU A 369 -19.10 11.31 -3.88
CA LEU A 369 -20.44 10.88 -3.46
C LEU A 369 -21.08 9.94 -4.49
N GLN A 370 -21.01 10.29 -5.77
CA GLN A 370 -21.52 9.46 -6.85
C GLN A 370 -20.82 8.09 -6.93
N ARG A 371 -19.49 8.06 -6.74
CA ARG A 371 -18.75 6.79 -6.73
C ARG A 371 -19.11 5.93 -5.51
N ALA A 372 -19.22 6.53 -4.33
CA ALA A 372 -19.61 5.84 -3.11
C ALA A 372 -20.99 5.17 -3.28
N GLU A 373 -21.94 5.87 -3.90
CA GLU A 373 -23.25 5.30 -4.23
C GLU A 373 -23.18 4.14 -5.22
N ARG A 374 -22.31 4.21 -6.23
CA ARG A 374 -22.14 3.13 -7.21
C ARG A 374 -21.56 1.88 -6.55
N TYR A 375 -20.53 2.01 -5.72
CA TYR A 375 -20.02 0.89 -4.94
C TYR A 375 -21.07 0.33 -3.98
N ALA A 376 -21.80 1.21 -3.28
CA ALA A 376 -22.87 0.77 -2.40
C ALA A 376 -23.92 -0.03 -3.20
N ARG A 377 -24.33 0.41 -4.40
CA ARG A 377 -25.26 -0.33 -5.26
C ARG A 377 -24.69 -1.66 -5.75
N ALA A 378 -23.44 -1.69 -6.21
CA ALA A 378 -22.81 -2.90 -6.73
C ALA A 378 -22.55 -3.96 -5.64
N LEU A 379 -22.23 -3.54 -4.42
CA LEU A 379 -21.87 -4.42 -3.30
C LEU A 379 -23.05 -4.76 -2.37
N LYS A 380 -24.15 -4.00 -2.39
CA LYS A 380 -25.37 -4.22 -1.56
C LYS A 380 -26.05 -5.58 -1.74
N PRO A 381 -26.16 -6.18 -2.95
CA PRO A 381 -26.78 -7.50 -3.13
C PRO A 381 -26.04 -8.60 -2.36
N ILE A 382 -24.73 -8.45 -2.23
CA ILE A 382 -23.80 -9.47 -1.70
C ILE A 382 -23.79 -9.43 -0.16
N GLY A 383 -24.19 -8.30 0.42
CA GLY A 383 -24.45 -8.14 1.87
C GLY A 383 -25.52 -9.07 2.44
N LYS A 384 -26.40 -9.63 1.58
CA LYS A 384 -27.58 -10.41 1.98
C LYS A 384 -27.42 -11.93 1.76
N GLU A 385 -26.32 -12.39 1.17
CA GLU A 385 -26.11 -13.82 0.91
C GLU A 385 -25.74 -14.58 2.20
N ALA A 386 -26.24 -15.82 2.34
CA ALA A 386 -26.05 -16.63 3.55
C ALA A 386 -24.56 -16.88 3.89
N SER A 387 -23.71 -16.94 2.87
CA SER A 387 -22.24 -17.03 2.98
C SER A 387 -21.63 -15.84 3.73
N HIS A 388 -22.18 -14.65 3.55
CA HIS A 388 -21.75 -13.45 4.27
C HIS A 388 -22.11 -13.51 5.75
N GLU A 389 -23.29 -14.01 6.09
CA GLU A 389 -23.67 -14.17 7.50
C GLU A 389 -22.80 -15.20 8.22
N PHE A 390 -22.51 -16.33 7.56
CA PHE A 390 -21.62 -17.37 8.09
C PHE A 390 -20.24 -16.80 8.42
N CYS A 391 -19.60 -16.15 7.45
CA CYS A 391 -18.27 -15.58 7.63
C CYS A 391 -18.24 -14.50 8.73
N ARG A 392 -19.27 -13.65 8.78
CA ARG A 392 -19.39 -12.62 9.83
C ARG A 392 -19.49 -13.22 11.23
N ARG A 393 -20.30 -14.28 11.41
CA ARG A 393 -20.44 -15.00 12.69
C ARG A 393 -19.12 -15.67 13.08
N LEU A 394 -18.45 -16.31 12.12
CA LEU A 394 -17.13 -16.91 12.34
C LEU A 394 -16.11 -15.87 12.80
N THR A 395 -15.96 -14.75 12.08
CA THR A 395 -15.06 -13.65 12.46
C THR A 395 -15.37 -13.10 13.85
N PHE A 396 -16.65 -13.01 14.22
CA PHE A 396 -17.03 -12.57 15.57
C PHE A 396 -16.58 -13.57 16.64
N MET A 397 -16.82 -14.87 16.44
CA MET A 397 -16.38 -15.90 17.37
C MET A 397 -14.86 -15.98 17.47
N THR A 398 -14.14 -15.82 16.35
CA THR A 398 -12.68 -15.75 16.35
C THR A 398 -12.17 -14.58 17.18
N LEU A 399 -12.76 -13.37 17.04
CA LEU A 399 -12.36 -12.21 17.85
C LEU A 399 -12.60 -12.43 19.34
N ILE A 400 -13.73 -13.04 19.73
CA ILE A 400 -14.01 -13.38 21.13
C ILE A 400 -12.97 -14.37 21.66
N ALA A 401 -12.70 -15.45 20.93
CA ALA A 401 -11.71 -16.45 21.31
C ALA A 401 -10.31 -15.83 21.44
N SER A 402 -9.93 -14.95 20.52
CA SER A 402 -8.66 -14.24 20.55
C SER A 402 -8.54 -13.26 21.72
N LEU A 403 -9.61 -12.54 22.07
CA LEU A 403 -9.64 -11.66 23.24
C LEU A 403 -9.50 -12.46 24.54
N LEU A 404 -10.23 -13.57 24.67
CA LEU A 404 -10.14 -14.46 25.83
C LEU A 404 -8.72 -15.04 25.99
N PHE A 405 -8.10 -15.48 24.89
CA PHE A 405 -6.72 -15.95 24.91
C PHE A 405 -5.73 -14.85 25.33
N ALA A 406 -5.87 -13.64 24.77
CA ALA A 406 -5.04 -12.49 25.13
C ALA A 406 -5.19 -12.06 26.60
N LEU A 407 -6.38 -12.22 27.20
CA LEU A 407 -6.62 -11.95 28.61
C LEU A 407 -6.00 -13.01 29.54
N CYS A 408 -5.84 -14.25 29.07
CA CYS A 408 -5.20 -15.33 29.83
C CYS A 408 -3.66 -15.29 29.75
N LEU A 409 -3.10 -14.65 28.73
CA LEU A 409 -1.66 -14.56 28.46
C LEU A 409 -0.81 -13.92 29.59
N PRO A 410 -1.23 -12.82 30.23
CA PRO A 410 -0.52 -12.24 31.37
C PRO A 410 -0.40 -13.17 32.58
N VAL A 411 -1.30 -14.15 32.72
CA VAL A 411 -1.27 -15.14 33.81
C VAL A 411 -0.28 -16.27 33.50
N LEU A 412 0.06 -16.49 32.23
CA LEU A 412 0.81 -17.66 31.77
C LEU A 412 2.28 -17.40 31.43
N LEU A 413 2.68 -16.17 31.08
CA LEU A 413 4.01 -15.88 30.56
C LEU A 413 4.62 -14.57 31.10
N MET A 414 5.93 -14.59 31.38
CA MET A 414 6.71 -13.42 31.81
C MET A 414 6.89 -12.37 30.69
N ASP A 415 6.97 -12.79 29.41
CA ASP A 415 7.10 -11.91 28.23
C ASP A 415 5.78 -11.79 27.43
N PHE A 416 4.66 -11.67 28.14
CA PHE A 416 3.32 -11.78 27.53
C PHE A 416 3.05 -10.75 26.44
N TYR A 417 3.62 -9.54 26.50
CA TYR A 417 3.32 -8.44 25.57
C TYR A 417 3.78 -8.75 24.13
N ARG A 418 4.98 -9.34 23.95
CA ARG A 418 5.48 -9.74 22.62
C ARG A 418 4.65 -10.85 21.99
N VAL A 419 4.28 -11.85 22.80
CA VAL A 419 3.47 -12.99 22.34
C VAL A 419 2.05 -12.53 22.00
N THR A 420 1.45 -11.70 22.83
CA THR A 420 0.12 -11.12 22.61
C THR A 420 0.09 -10.25 21.36
N PHE A 421 1.12 -9.43 21.15
CA PHE A 421 1.26 -8.60 19.96
C PHE A 421 1.32 -9.43 18.67
N LYS A 422 2.21 -10.43 18.61
CA LYS A 422 2.34 -11.35 17.46
C LYS A 422 1.05 -12.11 17.21
N PHE A 423 0.39 -12.59 18.26
CA PHE A 423 -0.89 -13.28 18.16
C PHE A 423 -1.97 -12.40 17.54
N PHE A 424 -2.12 -11.14 18.02
CA PHE A 424 -3.08 -10.21 17.43
C PHE A 424 -2.74 -9.90 15.96
N CYS A 425 -1.46 -9.70 15.62
CA CYS A 425 -1.06 -9.48 14.23
C CYS A 425 -1.48 -10.64 13.33
N VAL A 426 -1.30 -11.90 13.77
CA VAL A 426 -1.71 -13.08 12.99
C VAL A 426 -3.23 -13.16 12.86
N VAL A 427 -3.97 -12.99 13.95
CA VAL A 427 -5.44 -13.05 13.93
C VAL A 427 -6.03 -11.95 13.05
N TYR A 428 -5.64 -10.69 13.28
CA TYR A 428 -6.14 -9.56 12.50
C TYR A 428 -5.67 -9.60 11.04
N GLY A 429 -4.42 -10.01 10.80
CA GLY A 429 -3.89 -10.21 9.46
C GLY A 429 -4.70 -11.26 8.69
N PHE A 430 -5.01 -12.40 9.32
CA PHE A 430 -5.84 -13.43 8.70
C PHE A 430 -7.27 -12.93 8.41
N LEU A 431 -7.90 -12.26 9.39
CA LEU A 431 -9.24 -11.68 9.20
C LEU A 431 -9.26 -10.63 8.08
N LEU A 432 -8.20 -9.84 7.96
CA LEU A 432 -8.02 -8.87 6.90
C LEU A 432 -7.92 -9.56 5.53
N VAL A 433 -7.10 -10.61 5.39
CA VAL A 433 -7.00 -11.40 4.14
C VAL A 433 -8.36 -11.96 3.73
N VAL A 434 -9.10 -12.57 4.67
CA VAL A 434 -10.46 -13.08 4.40
C VAL A 434 -11.40 -11.96 3.94
N HIS A 435 -11.33 -10.79 4.57
CA HIS A 435 -12.11 -9.63 4.18
C HIS A 435 -11.80 -9.16 2.75
N LEU A 436 -10.53 -9.08 2.39
CA LEU A 436 -10.08 -8.67 1.06
C LEU A 436 -10.50 -9.67 -0.04
N ILE A 437 -10.29 -10.98 0.19
CA ILE A 437 -10.71 -12.03 -0.74
C ILE A 437 -12.22 -11.94 -0.98
N ARG A 438 -12.98 -11.71 0.08
CA ARG A 438 -14.43 -11.55 -0.02
C ARG A 438 -14.81 -10.35 -0.89
N ILE A 439 -14.13 -9.21 -0.74
CA ILE A 439 -14.37 -8.04 -1.59
C ILE A 439 -14.01 -8.34 -3.05
N ALA A 440 -12.87 -8.99 -3.30
CA ALA A 440 -12.47 -9.39 -4.64
C ALA A 440 -13.50 -10.31 -5.32
N ILE A 441 -14.00 -11.33 -4.62
CA ILE A 441 -15.07 -12.21 -5.11
C ILE A 441 -16.35 -11.41 -5.37
N ALA A 442 -16.71 -10.53 -4.44
CA ALA A 442 -17.91 -9.72 -4.55
C ALA A 442 -17.87 -8.82 -5.80
N GLN A 443 -16.72 -8.19 -6.06
CA GLN A 443 -16.53 -7.36 -7.25
C GLN A 443 -16.65 -8.20 -8.53
N ASN A 444 -15.98 -9.35 -8.59
CA ASN A 444 -16.07 -10.25 -9.74
C ASN A 444 -17.50 -10.70 -10.04
N ILE A 445 -18.27 -11.11 -9.02
CA ILE A 445 -19.69 -11.49 -9.19
C ILE A 445 -20.53 -10.30 -9.66
N SER A 446 -20.31 -9.11 -9.08
CA SER A 446 -21.07 -7.91 -9.46
C SER A 446 -20.85 -7.51 -10.91
N VAL A 447 -19.61 -7.64 -11.40
CA VAL A 447 -19.25 -7.37 -12.79
C VAL A 447 -19.84 -8.42 -13.72
N ALA A 448 -19.74 -9.70 -13.38
CA ALA A 448 -20.34 -10.78 -14.17
C ALA A 448 -21.86 -10.64 -14.33
N LYS A 449 -22.57 -10.20 -13.28
CA LYS A 449 -24.02 -9.93 -13.33
C LYS A 449 -24.41 -8.67 -14.11
N ALA A 450 -23.47 -7.77 -14.35
CA ALA A 450 -23.72 -6.54 -15.11
C ALA A 450 -23.42 -6.71 -16.61
N ASP A 451 -22.53 -7.65 -16.95
CA ASP A 451 -22.10 -7.93 -18.33
C ASP A 451 -22.92 -9.07 -18.99
N GLY A 452 -23.80 -9.76 -18.24
CA GLY A 452 -24.74 -10.78 -18.73
C GLY A 452 -26.18 -10.39 -18.46
#